data_AF-A0A8J7KN22-F1
#
_entry.id   AF-A0A8J7KN22-F1
#
_cell.length_a   1.000
_cell.length_b   1.000
_cell.length_c   1.000
_cell.angle_alpha   90.00
_cell.angle_beta   90.00
_cell.angle_gamma   90.00
#
_symmetry.space_group_name_H-M   'P 1'
#
loop_
_entity.id
_entity.type
_entity.pdbx_description
1 polymer ?
#
loop_
_entity_poly.entity_id
_entity_poly.type
_entity_poly.pdbx_seq_one_letter_code
_entity_poly.pdbx_strand_id
1 'polypeptide(L)'
;MHAVQSVDDPDAFAEYLGALGRDHRKFHVLPEQYEVVGRCLIEALREYCGDQWAPEHEQAWRDAYTAISSIMVAGAEADRDNPPYWHAEVVSHERRSSDIAVLTVRPLRPLRYRAGQYVSVECRHQPRLWRMFSIANAPRDDGLLEFHVRAVGAGWVSSALVWKLRAGDMLRIGAPMGTMSLDRTSTRDVVCVAGGTGLAPLRALVEELATYNRTRWVHLFFGVRTRDDLYDLGALQRLAARYPWLSVVPAVSDDPGYDGEQGTAFEVMARYGPWQEHDFFVSGSPSMVKATLRGIADLNVPSFRVRYDSFGDVD
;
A
#
# COMPACT_ATOMS: atom_id res chain seq x y z
N MET A 1 -2.09 0.61 13.94
CA MET A 1 -0.62 0.58 14.10
C MET A 1 0.09 1.71 13.35
N HIS A 2 -0.38 2.17 12.18
CA HIS A 2 0.21 3.31 11.46
C HIS A 2 0.20 4.63 12.26
N ALA A 3 -0.84 4.87 13.04
CA ALA A 3 -0.96 6.07 13.89
C ALA A 3 0.19 6.19 14.90
N VAL A 4 0.68 5.07 15.45
CA VAL A 4 1.76 5.06 16.45
C VAL A 4 3.12 5.31 15.80
N GLN A 5 3.32 4.86 14.56
CA GLN A 5 4.59 4.99 13.82
C GLN A 5 4.78 6.38 13.20
N SER A 6 3.69 7.13 13.00
CA SER A 6 3.73 8.50 12.48
C SER A 6 3.67 9.57 13.55
N VAL A 7 3.51 9.24 14.85
CA VAL A 7 3.43 10.27 15.92
C VAL A 7 4.67 11.17 15.93
N ASP A 8 5.83 10.61 15.58
CA ASP A 8 7.11 11.33 15.56
C ASP A 8 7.27 12.26 14.33
N ASP A 9 6.33 12.23 13.38
CA ASP A 9 6.22 13.15 12.23
C ASP A 9 4.80 13.73 12.15
N PRO A 10 4.55 14.88 12.80
CA PRO A 10 3.22 15.48 12.91
C PRO A 10 2.53 15.74 11.56
N ASP A 11 3.30 16.14 10.55
CA ASP A 11 2.76 16.46 9.22
C ASP A 11 2.32 15.18 8.50
N ALA A 12 3.15 14.14 8.50
CA ALA A 12 2.80 12.85 7.93
C ALA A 12 1.60 12.22 8.65
N PHE A 13 1.52 12.38 9.98
CA PHE A 13 0.38 11.88 10.75
C PHE A 13 -0.92 12.63 10.42
N ALA A 14 -0.88 13.95 10.32
CA ALA A 14 -2.03 14.75 9.93
C ALA A 14 -2.53 14.39 8.51
N GLU A 15 -1.61 14.18 7.56
CA GLU A 15 -1.96 13.73 6.20
C GLU A 15 -2.65 12.35 6.24
N TYR A 16 -2.12 11.41 7.01
CA TYR A 16 -2.72 10.08 7.20
C TYR A 16 -4.13 10.17 7.81
N LEU A 17 -4.32 10.96 8.87
CA LEU A 17 -5.62 11.15 9.51
C LEU A 17 -6.63 11.79 8.56
N GLY A 18 -6.22 12.80 7.78
CA GLY A 18 -7.06 13.40 6.76
C GLY A 18 -7.48 12.38 5.69
N ALA A 19 -6.56 11.51 5.26
CA ALA A 19 -6.85 10.42 4.33
C ALA A 19 -7.80 9.37 4.93
N LEU A 20 -7.63 9.03 6.21
CA LEU A 20 -8.51 8.12 6.92
C LEU A 20 -9.92 8.69 7.06
N GLY A 21 -10.05 9.99 7.33
CA GLY A 21 -11.31 10.70 7.33
C GLY A 21 -12.05 10.63 5.98
N ARG A 22 -11.33 10.81 4.86
CA ARG A 22 -11.87 10.62 3.51
C ARG A 22 -12.38 9.19 3.29
N ASP A 23 -11.56 8.19 3.63
CA ASP A 23 -11.92 6.78 3.47
C ASP A 23 -13.11 6.37 4.35
N HIS A 24 -13.27 6.96 5.54
CA HIS A 24 -14.42 6.73 6.42
C HIS A 24 -15.76 7.15 5.82
N ARG A 25 -15.78 8.05 4.82
CA ARG A 25 -17.01 8.46 4.14
C ARG A 25 -17.76 7.27 3.54
N LYS A 26 -17.06 6.21 3.10
CA LYS A 26 -17.68 4.99 2.54
C LYS A 26 -18.63 4.27 3.51
N PHE A 27 -18.45 4.49 4.82
CA PHE A 27 -19.33 3.98 5.87
C PHE A 27 -20.45 4.96 6.23
N HIS A 28 -20.54 6.10 5.54
CA HIS A 28 -21.49 7.19 5.81
C HIS A 28 -21.37 7.72 7.24
N VAL A 29 -20.14 7.78 7.76
CA VAL A 29 -19.87 8.33 9.10
C VAL A 29 -20.18 9.83 9.11
N LEU A 30 -20.99 10.25 10.08
CA LEU A 30 -21.35 11.63 10.33
C LEU A 30 -20.43 12.25 11.39
N PRO A 31 -20.16 13.57 11.36
CA PRO A 31 -19.33 14.24 12.37
C PRO A 31 -19.76 13.94 13.81
N GLU A 32 -21.07 13.92 14.10
CA GLU A 32 -21.62 13.68 15.44
C GLU A 32 -21.30 12.26 15.96
N GLN A 33 -21.02 11.31 15.07
CA GLN A 33 -20.67 9.94 15.47
C GLN A 33 -19.24 9.85 16.01
N TYR A 34 -18.33 10.77 15.64
CA TYR A 34 -17.00 10.85 16.27
C TYR A 34 -17.13 11.20 17.76
N GLU A 35 -18.03 12.11 18.14
CA GLU A 35 -18.25 12.45 19.54
C GLU A 35 -18.75 11.25 20.37
N VAL A 36 -19.63 10.43 19.78
CA VAL A 36 -20.12 9.20 20.41
C VAL A 36 -18.96 8.21 20.63
N VAL A 37 -18.15 7.98 19.61
CA VAL A 37 -16.97 7.09 19.71
C VAL A 37 -15.99 7.59 20.77
N GLY A 38 -15.72 8.90 20.80
CA GLY A 38 -14.86 9.50 21.81
C GLY A 38 -15.36 9.26 23.24
N ARG A 39 -16.65 9.42 23.51
CA ARG A 39 -17.23 9.11 24.82
C ARG A 39 -17.09 7.65 25.19
N CYS A 40 -17.46 6.73 24.30
CA CYS A 40 -17.33 5.30 24.55
C CYS A 40 -15.88 4.86 24.77
N LEU A 41 -14.91 5.45 24.06
CA LEU A 41 -13.49 5.19 24.25
C LEU A 41 -13.04 5.59 25.66
N ILE A 42 -13.39 6.80 26.11
CA ILE A 42 -13.03 7.28 27.45
C ILE A 42 -13.67 6.43 28.54
N GLU A 43 -14.94 6.06 28.38
CA GLU A 43 -15.64 5.16 29.32
C GLU A 43 -14.94 3.80 29.41
N ALA A 44 -14.59 3.21 28.27
CA ALA A 44 -13.86 1.94 28.23
C ALA A 44 -12.49 2.05 28.91
N LEU A 45 -11.71 3.10 28.62
CA LEU A 45 -10.41 3.31 29.25
C LEU A 45 -10.54 3.45 30.78
N ARG A 46 -11.55 4.19 31.25
CA ARG A 46 -11.84 4.32 32.69
C ARG A 46 -12.17 2.96 33.32
N GLU A 47 -12.99 2.15 32.66
CA GLU A 47 -13.37 0.82 33.15
C GLU A 47 -12.17 -0.13 33.28
N TYR A 48 -11.30 -0.18 32.26
CA TYR A 48 -10.15 -1.08 32.25
C TYR A 48 -8.95 -0.60 33.08
N CYS A 49 -8.74 0.71 33.21
CA CYS A 49 -7.65 1.26 34.02
C CYS A 49 -7.99 1.37 35.50
N GLY A 50 -9.28 1.36 35.87
CA GLY A 50 -9.74 1.39 37.26
C GLY A 50 -9.09 2.54 38.06
N ASP A 51 -8.50 2.20 39.21
CA ASP A 51 -7.88 3.16 40.12
C ASP A 51 -6.66 3.90 39.54
N GLN A 52 -6.08 3.43 38.43
CA GLN A 52 -4.98 4.12 37.74
C GLN A 52 -5.46 5.28 36.85
N TRP A 53 -6.78 5.38 36.60
CA TRP A 53 -7.37 6.41 35.76
C TRP A 53 -7.62 7.71 36.52
N ALA A 54 -6.60 8.56 36.60
CA ALA A 54 -6.72 9.91 37.14
C ALA A 54 -7.38 10.91 36.16
N PRO A 55 -8.00 12.02 36.64
CA PRO A 55 -8.63 13.05 35.80
C PRO A 55 -7.72 13.64 34.71
N GLU A 56 -6.42 13.73 34.97
CA GLU A 56 -5.43 14.26 34.02
C GLU A 56 -5.28 13.35 32.79
N HIS A 57 -5.35 12.02 32.98
CA HIS A 57 -5.33 11.07 31.86
C HIS A 57 -6.59 11.22 31.01
N GLU A 58 -7.74 11.39 31.65
CA GLU A 58 -8.99 11.60 30.95
C GLU A 58 -8.96 12.85 30.07
N GLN A 59 -8.49 13.97 30.63
CA GLN A 59 -8.36 15.21 29.88
C GLN A 59 -7.38 15.04 28.71
N ALA A 60 -6.22 14.44 28.94
CA ALA A 60 -5.23 14.20 27.88
C ALA A 60 -5.79 13.33 26.74
N TRP A 61 -6.53 12.26 27.07
CA TRP A 61 -7.16 11.41 26.06
C TRP A 61 -8.30 12.11 25.32
N ARG A 62 -9.09 12.96 26.00
CA ARG A 62 -10.12 13.80 25.37
C ARG A 62 -9.51 14.78 24.38
N ASP A 63 -8.43 15.45 24.76
CA ASP A 63 -7.74 16.41 23.89
C ASP A 63 -7.12 15.71 22.68
N ALA A 64 -6.44 14.58 22.89
CA ALA A 64 -5.87 13.77 21.81
C ALA A 64 -6.94 13.28 20.83
N TYR A 65 -8.05 12.72 21.34
CA TYR A 65 -9.15 12.25 20.50
C TYR A 65 -9.80 13.40 19.71
N THR A 66 -9.98 14.56 20.35
CA THR A 66 -10.56 15.75 19.71
C THR A 66 -9.66 16.24 18.57
N ALA A 67 -8.34 16.29 18.79
CA ALA A 67 -7.39 16.67 17.74
C ALA A 67 -7.43 15.68 16.55
N ILE A 68 -7.42 14.38 16.82
CA ILE A 68 -7.48 13.33 15.80
C ILE A 68 -8.78 13.42 14.99
N SER A 69 -9.93 13.42 15.68
CA SER A 69 -11.24 13.45 15.03
C SER A 69 -11.47 14.73 14.23
N SER A 70 -10.98 15.88 14.69
CA SER A 70 -11.06 17.15 13.95
C SER A 70 -10.33 17.08 12.61
N ILE A 71 -9.12 16.50 12.58
CA ILE A 71 -8.36 16.32 11.33
C ILE A 71 -9.08 15.35 10.38
N MET A 72 -9.65 14.27 10.91
CA MET A 72 -10.41 13.29 10.12
C MET A 72 -11.68 13.92 9.52
N VAL A 73 -12.45 14.67 10.31
CA VAL A 73 -13.66 15.38 9.85
C VAL A 73 -13.30 16.41 8.79
N ALA A 74 -12.25 17.21 8.99
CA ALA A 74 -11.77 18.16 8.00
C ALA A 74 -11.34 17.47 6.69
N GLY A 75 -10.66 16.32 6.79
CA GLY A 75 -10.30 15.50 5.65
C GLY A 75 -11.51 15.01 4.85
N ALA A 76 -12.56 14.54 5.53
CA ALA A 76 -13.80 14.10 4.91
C ALA A 76 -14.53 15.26 4.20
N GLU A 77 -14.60 16.43 4.84
CA GLU A 77 -15.26 17.62 4.29
C GLU A 77 -14.52 18.18 3.07
N ALA A 78 -13.18 18.18 3.11
CA ALA A 78 -12.35 18.62 1.99
C ALA A 78 -12.54 17.77 0.72
N ASP A 79 -13.06 16.54 0.86
CA ASP A 79 -13.29 15.61 -0.24
C ASP A 79 -14.77 15.55 -0.69
N ARG A 80 -15.65 16.39 -0.14
CA ARG A 80 -17.12 16.31 -0.32
C ARG A 80 -17.61 16.22 -1.76
N ASP A 81 -16.87 16.78 -2.71
CA ASP A 81 -17.21 16.78 -4.14
C ASP A 81 -16.99 15.41 -4.81
N ASN A 82 -16.19 14.54 -4.19
CA ASN A 82 -16.01 13.15 -4.60
C ASN A 82 -17.07 12.23 -3.97
N PRO A 83 -17.39 11.07 -4.58
CA PRO A 83 -18.19 10.05 -3.91
C PRO A 83 -17.55 9.55 -2.62
N PRO A 84 -18.36 9.00 -1.69
CA PRO A 84 -17.86 8.16 -0.60
C PRO A 84 -17.07 6.92 -1.07
N TYR A 85 -17.42 6.37 -2.23
CA TYR A 85 -16.74 5.26 -2.90
C TYR A 85 -17.10 5.22 -4.40
N TRP A 86 -16.21 4.66 -5.21
CA TRP A 86 -16.40 4.47 -6.63
C TRP A 86 -16.90 3.06 -6.91
N HIS A 87 -17.91 2.93 -7.76
CA HIS A 87 -18.21 1.66 -8.39
C HIS A 87 -17.22 1.45 -9.54
N ALA A 88 -16.65 0.25 -9.65
CA ALA A 88 -15.73 -0.11 -10.71
C ALA A 88 -16.08 -1.48 -11.31
N GLU A 89 -16.11 -1.56 -12.63
CA GLU A 89 -16.34 -2.80 -13.37
C GLU A 89 -15.03 -3.55 -13.59
N VAL A 90 -15.03 -4.86 -13.37
CA VAL A 90 -13.88 -5.71 -13.71
C VAL A 90 -13.82 -5.89 -15.22
N VAL A 91 -12.80 -5.31 -15.84
CA VAL A 91 -12.56 -5.39 -17.29
C VAL A 91 -11.84 -6.69 -17.65
N SER A 92 -10.82 -7.06 -16.88
CA SER A 92 -10.12 -8.34 -17.05
C SER A 92 -9.78 -8.96 -15.70
N HIS A 93 -9.70 -10.29 -15.70
CA HIS A 93 -9.32 -11.12 -14.56
C HIS A 93 -8.32 -12.17 -15.06
N GLU A 94 -7.05 -11.96 -14.77
CA GLU A 94 -5.96 -12.83 -15.20
C GLU A 94 -5.42 -13.61 -14.01
N ARG A 95 -5.76 -14.90 -13.93
CA ARG A 95 -5.13 -15.79 -12.96
C ARG A 95 -3.70 -16.08 -13.38
N ARG A 96 -2.74 -15.60 -12.58
CA ARG A 96 -1.31 -15.82 -12.80
C ARG A 96 -0.79 -17.07 -12.09
N SER A 97 -1.46 -17.50 -11.02
CA SER A 97 -1.19 -18.77 -10.32
C SER A 97 -2.46 -19.38 -9.70
N SER A 98 -2.29 -20.41 -8.86
CA SER A 98 -3.37 -20.98 -8.04
C SER A 98 -3.98 -19.95 -7.08
N ASP A 99 -3.19 -19.01 -6.59
CA ASP A 99 -3.53 -18.07 -5.53
C ASP A 99 -3.32 -16.59 -5.90
N ILE A 100 -2.81 -16.26 -7.10
CA ILE A 100 -2.60 -14.88 -7.56
C ILE A 100 -3.44 -14.57 -8.80
N ALA A 101 -4.08 -13.41 -8.78
CA ALA A 101 -4.71 -12.81 -9.96
C ALA A 101 -4.30 -11.34 -10.15
N VAL A 102 -4.21 -10.93 -11.41
CA VAL A 102 -4.16 -9.52 -11.82
C VAL A 102 -5.54 -9.11 -12.30
N LEU A 103 -6.12 -8.11 -11.65
CA LEU A 103 -7.42 -7.55 -11.99
C LEU A 103 -7.23 -6.21 -12.67
N THR A 104 -7.86 -5.99 -13.81
CA THR A 104 -7.98 -4.66 -14.40
C THR A 104 -9.41 -4.20 -14.24
N VAL A 105 -9.63 -3.03 -13.67
CA VAL A 105 -10.96 -2.50 -13.40
C VAL A 105 -11.12 -1.08 -13.94
N ARG A 106 -12.36 -0.73 -14.28
CA ARG A 106 -12.73 0.60 -14.76
C ARG A 106 -13.69 1.26 -13.77
N PRO A 107 -13.26 2.31 -13.05
CA PRO A 107 -14.16 3.15 -12.28
C PRO A 107 -15.23 3.79 -13.17
N LEU A 108 -16.49 3.80 -12.71
CA LEU A 108 -17.60 4.45 -13.41
C LEU A 108 -17.56 5.97 -13.33
N ARG A 109 -16.76 6.51 -12.40
CA ARG A 109 -16.38 7.92 -12.32
C ARG A 109 -14.87 8.03 -12.22
N PRO A 110 -14.25 9.12 -12.71
CA PRO A 110 -12.81 9.30 -12.58
C PRO A 110 -12.36 9.18 -11.13
N LEU A 111 -11.32 8.37 -10.90
CA LEU A 111 -10.61 8.27 -9.62
C LEU A 111 -9.24 8.89 -9.79
N ARG A 112 -8.98 10.02 -9.12
CA ARG A 112 -7.66 10.66 -9.14
C ARG A 112 -6.79 10.02 -8.05
N TYR A 113 -5.63 9.52 -8.42
CA TYR A 113 -4.67 8.91 -7.51
C TYR A 113 -3.23 9.21 -7.97
N ARG A 114 -2.25 8.88 -7.13
CA ARG A 114 -0.82 8.93 -7.45
C ARG A 114 -0.23 7.53 -7.43
N ALA A 115 0.83 7.29 -8.21
CA ALA A 115 1.51 6.01 -8.17
C ALA A 115 2.01 5.69 -6.74
N GLY A 116 1.91 4.41 -6.37
CA GLY A 116 2.21 3.90 -5.03
C GLY A 116 1.10 4.08 -3.99
N GLN A 117 -0.02 4.74 -4.32
CA GLN A 117 -1.21 4.74 -3.46
C GLN A 117 -1.96 3.41 -3.50
N TYR A 118 -2.74 3.18 -2.45
CA TYR A 118 -3.66 2.06 -2.31
C TYR A 118 -5.09 2.54 -2.06
N VAL A 119 -6.04 1.63 -2.26
CA VAL A 119 -7.47 1.87 -2.04
C VAL A 119 -8.07 0.71 -1.27
N SER A 120 -9.14 0.98 -0.53
CA SER A 120 -9.96 -0.10 0.03
C SER A 120 -10.90 -0.67 -1.03
N VAL A 121 -11.02 -1.99 -1.10
CA VAL A 121 -11.88 -2.69 -2.07
C VAL A 121 -12.89 -3.57 -1.34
N GLU A 122 -14.15 -3.49 -1.76
CA GLU A 122 -15.26 -4.38 -1.39
C GLU A 122 -15.78 -5.09 -2.64
N CYS A 123 -16.16 -6.36 -2.51
CA CYS A 123 -16.84 -7.11 -3.57
C CYS A 123 -18.11 -7.79 -3.04
N ARG A 124 -19.06 -8.07 -3.95
CA ARG A 124 -20.35 -8.70 -3.58
C ARG A 124 -20.23 -10.06 -2.87
N HIS A 125 -19.11 -10.75 -3.06
CA HIS A 125 -18.87 -12.07 -2.47
C HIS A 125 -18.45 -12.00 -1.00
N GLN A 126 -18.06 -10.81 -0.52
CA GLN A 126 -17.73 -10.51 0.87
C GLN A 126 -18.30 -9.11 1.21
N PRO A 127 -19.63 -8.97 1.28
CA PRO A 127 -20.26 -7.66 1.44
C PRO A 127 -19.84 -7.02 2.76
N ARG A 128 -19.68 -5.69 2.74
CA ARG A 128 -19.25 -4.83 3.87
C ARG A 128 -17.83 -5.08 4.39
N LEU A 129 -17.10 -6.04 3.84
CA LEU A 129 -15.69 -6.26 4.17
C LEU A 129 -14.80 -5.52 3.18
N TRP A 130 -14.07 -4.53 3.69
CA TRP A 130 -13.13 -3.72 2.92
C TRP A 130 -11.70 -4.17 3.20
N ARG A 131 -10.88 -4.31 2.16
CA ARG A 131 -9.44 -4.60 2.29
C ARG A 131 -8.62 -3.70 1.39
N MET A 132 -7.45 -3.30 1.87
CA MET A 132 -6.55 -2.41 1.14
C MET A 132 -5.81 -3.19 0.04
N PHE A 133 -5.76 -2.61 -1.15
CA PHE A 133 -4.94 -3.10 -2.28
C PHE A 133 -4.25 -1.91 -2.94
N SER A 134 -2.95 -2.05 -3.16
CA SER A 134 -2.16 -1.07 -3.90
C SER A 134 -2.56 -1.06 -5.37
N ILE A 135 -2.65 0.14 -5.96
CA ILE A 135 -2.89 0.30 -7.39
C ILE A 135 -1.57 0.01 -8.12
N ALA A 136 -1.60 -0.94 -9.05
CA ALA A 136 -0.40 -1.55 -9.62
C ALA A 136 0.13 -0.85 -10.88
N ASN A 137 -0.51 0.25 -11.30
CA ASN A 137 -0.14 1.05 -12.46
C ASN A 137 -0.13 2.54 -12.13
N ALA A 138 0.69 3.32 -12.84
CA ALA A 138 0.62 4.77 -12.78
C ALA A 138 -0.73 5.26 -13.35
N PRO A 139 -1.21 6.47 -12.98
CA PRO A 139 -2.39 7.06 -13.59
C PRO A 139 -2.25 7.13 -15.13
N ARG A 140 -3.28 6.65 -15.84
CA ARG A 140 -3.36 6.59 -17.31
C ARG A 140 -4.62 7.30 -17.80
N ASP A 141 -4.60 7.74 -19.06
CA ASP A 141 -5.74 8.43 -19.69
C ASP A 141 -6.98 7.54 -19.85
N ASP A 142 -6.80 6.22 -19.91
CA ASP A 142 -7.90 5.25 -19.98
C ASP A 142 -8.65 5.08 -18.64
N GLY A 143 -8.12 5.64 -17.55
CA GLY A 143 -8.68 5.56 -16.20
C GLY A 143 -8.70 4.15 -15.60
N LEU A 144 -8.00 3.18 -16.20
CA LEU A 144 -7.97 1.81 -15.71
C LEU A 144 -7.06 1.67 -14.50
N LEU A 145 -7.49 0.83 -13.57
CA LEU A 145 -6.74 0.48 -12.36
C LEU A 145 -6.40 -1.01 -12.42
N GLU A 146 -5.15 -1.35 -12.12
CA GLU A 146 -4.69 -2.72 -11.98
C GLU A 146 -4.48 -3.06 -10.50
N PHE A 147 -4.89 -4.26 -10.08
CA PHE A 147 -4.65 -4.79 -8.75
C PHE A 147 -3.99 -6.16 -8.82
N HIS A 148 -2.90 -6.35 -8.08
CA HIS A 148 -2.28 -7.67 -7.92
C HIS A 148 -2.73 -8.27 -6.60
N VAL A 149 -3.47 -9.36 -6.66
CA VAL A 149 -4.16 -9.92 -5.51
C VAL A 149 -3.65 -11.33 -5.25
N ARG A 150 -3.14 -11.58 -4.03
CA ARG A 150 -2.87 -12.93 -3.53
C ARG A 150 -3.96 -13.36 -2.55
N ALA A 151 -4.50 -14.55 -2.74
CA ALA A 151 -5.46 -15.19 -1.86
C ALA A 151 -4.78 -15.61 -0.54
N VAL A 152 -5.42 -15.31 0.61
CA VAL A 152 -4.85 -15.62 1.95
C VAL A 152 -5.70 -16.60 2.77
N GLY A 153 -6.73 -17.21 2.15
CA GLY A 153 -7.53 -18.28 2.76
C GLY A 153 -9.04 -18.05 2.66
N ALA A 154 -9.81 -19.02 3.12
CA ALA A 154 -11.27 -18.95 3.06
C ALA A 154 -11.82 -17.74 3.84
N GLY A 155 -12.87 -17.11 3.30
CA GLY A 155 -13.57 -15.99 3.96
C GLY A 155 -12.95 -14.60 3.71
N TRP A 156 -11.73 -14.52 3.16
CA TRP A 156 -11.08 -13.23 2.90
C TRP A 156 -11.55 -12.58 1.59
N VAL A 157 -11.54 -11.24 1.56
CA VAL A 157 -11.84 -10.45 0.35
C VAL A 157 -10.87 -10.82 -0.77
N SER A 158 -9.57 -10.95 -0.49
CA SER A 158 -8.57 -11.31 -1.51
C SER A 158 -8.85 -12.68 -2.15
N SER A 159 -9.23 -13.68 -1.36
CA SER A 159 -9.62 -14.99 -1.90
C SER A 159 -10.89 -14.94 -2.74
N ALA A 160 -11.85 -14.08 -2.40
CA ALA A 160 -13.02 -13.86 -3.24
C ALA A 160 -12.66 -13.16 -4.56
N LEU A 161 -11.77 -12.16 -4.52
CA LEU A 161 -11.26 -11.47 -5.70
C LEU A 161 -10.50 -12.42 -6.64
N VAL A 162 -9.69 -13.35 -6.10
CA VAL A 162 -8.91 -14.30 -6.92
C VAL A 162 -9.77 -15.43 -7.47
N TRP A 163 -10.63 -16.05 -6.66
CA TRP A 163 -11.29 -17.30 -7.04
C TRP A 163 -12.75 -17.17 -7.49
N LYS A 164 -13.44 -16.07 -7.15
CA LYS A 164 -14.89 -15.93 -7.42
C LYS A 164 -15.22 -14.83 -8.43
N LEU A 165 -14.46 -13.74 -8.40
CA LEU A 165 -14.69 -12.58 -9.27
C LEU A 165 -14.48 -12.93 -10.74
N ARG A 166 -15.26 -12.30 -11.62
CA ARG A 166 -15.17 -12.45 -13.08
C ARG A 166 -15.23 -11.09 -13.77
N ALA A 167 -14.82 -11.04 -15.04
CA ALA A 167 -15.06 -9.87 -15.88
C ALA A 167 -16.57 -9.54 -15.93
N GLY A 168 -16.90 -8.24 -15.89
CA GLY A 168 -18.26 -7.72 -15.77
C GLY A 168 -18.79 -7.62 -14.34
N ASP A 169 -18.11 -8.20 -13.34
CA ASP A 169 -18.49 -8.00 -11.94
C ASP A 169 -18.19 -6.58 -11.47
N MET A 170 -18.97 -6.10 -10.51
CA MET A 170 -18.80 -4.78 -9.90
C MET A 170 -18.06 -4.88 -8.55
N LEU A 171 -17.10 -3.98 -8.37
CA LEU A 171 -16.42 -3.69 -7.12
C LEU A 171 -16.84 -2.33 -6.59
N ARG A 172 -16.65 -2.11 -5.29
CA ARG A 172 -16.59 -0.77 -4.70
C ARG A 172 -15.17 -0.47 -4.26
N ILE A 173 -14.72 0.74 -4.55
CA ILE A 173 -13.37 1.23 -4.31
C ILE A 173 -13.47 2.49 -3.44
N GLY A 174 -12.80 2.51 -2.30
CA GLY A 174 -12.72 3.68 -1.41
C GLY A 174 -11.79 4.77 -1.95
N ALA A 175 -11.62 5.84 -1.17
CA ALA A 175 -10.72 6.92 -1.52
C ALA A 175 -9.25 6.44 -1.52
N PRO A 176 -8.39 6.98 -2.41
CA PRO A 176 -6.96 6.64 -2.43
C PRO A 176 -6.25 7.15 -1.17
N MET A 177 -5.36 6.32 -0.65
CA MET A 177 -4.57 6.55 0.55
C MET A 177 -3.11 6.15 0.30
N GLY A 178 -2.23 6.58 1.21
CA GLY A 178 -0.80 6.28 1.15
C GLY A 178 0.03 7.42 0.56
N THR A 179 1.29 7.46 0.98
CA THR A 179 2.25 8.53 0.71
C THR A 179 3.54 8.02 0.04
N MET A 180 3.57 6.73 -0.33
CA MET A 180 4.70 6.14 -1.04
C MET A 180 4.73 6.63 -2.49
N SER A 181 5.34 7.79 -2.73
CA SER A 181 5.43 8.42 -4.04
C SER A 181 6.85 8.88 -4.36
N LEU A 182 7.16 9.01 -5.66
CA LEU A 182 8.44 9.55 -6.10
C LEU A 182 8.52 11.07 -5.87
N ASP A 183 9.65 11.53 -5.34
CA ASP A 183 10.00 12.95 -5.41
C ASP A 183 10.47 13.28 -6.83
N ARG A 184 9.72 14.15 -7.50
CA ARG A 184 10.00 14.60 -8.87
C ARG A 184 11.18 15.56 -8.95
N THR A 185 11.61 16.14 -7.84
CA THR A 185 12.77 17.03 -7.74
C THR A 185 14.07 16.28 -7.45
N SER A 186 13.97 15.05 -6.92
CA SER A 186 15.12 14.17 -6.68
C SER A 186 15.74 13.69 -8.00
N THR A 187 17.06 13.79 -8.09
CA THR A 187 17.88 13.20 -9.17
C THR A 187 18.55 11.89 -8.75
N ARG A 188 18.28 11.40 -7.53
CA ARG A 188 18.90 10.17 -7.00
C ARG A 188 18.32 8.93 -7.66
N ASP A 189 19.16 7.93 -7.87
CA ASP A 189 18.72 6.63 -8.37
C ASP A 189 17.83 5.93 -7.34
N VAL A 190 17.05 4.95 -7.80
CA VAL A 190 15.99 4.32 -7.01
C VAL A 190 16.29 2.84 -6.81
N VAL A 191 16.11 2.36 -5.59
CA VAL A 191 16.10 0.93 -5.26
C VAL A 191 14.70 0.52 -4.82
N CYS A 192 14.11 -0.41 -5.57
CA CYS A 192 12.81 -1.00 -5.27
C CYS A 192 13.03 -2.42 -4.74
N VAL A 193 12.53 -2.73 -3.54
CA VAL A 193 12.56 -4.08 -2.96
C VAL A 193 11.12 -4.59 -2.81
N ALA A 194 10.71 -5.48 -3.71
CA ALA A 194 9.37 -6.06 -3.76
C ALA A 194 9.36 -7.51 -3.24
N GLY A 195 8.33 -7.86 -2.49
CA GLY A 195 8.05 -9.23 -2.03
C GLY A 195 6.66 -9.67 -2.46
N GLY A 196 6.56 -10.72 -3.29
CA GLY A 196 5.27 -11.22 -3.78
C GLY A 196 4.42 -10.11 -4.42
N THR A 197 3.16 -9.95 -4.00
CA THR A 197 2.27 -8.91 -4.55
C THR A 197 2.62 -7.48 -4.10
N GLY A 198 3.62 -7.31 -3.22
CA GLY A 198 4.25 -6.00 -2.98
C GLY A 198 4.94 -5.42 -4.21
N LEU A 199 5.03 -6.19 -5.31
CA LEU A 199 5.41 -5.67 -6.61
C LEU A 199 4.45 -4.59 -7.14
N ALA A 200 3.15 -4.67 -6.81
CA ALA A 200 2.12 -3.80 -7.37
C ALA A 200 2.46 -2.30 -7.27
N PRO A 201 2.64 -1.71 -6.06
CA PRO A 201 2.91 -0.28 -5.98
C PRO A 201 4.26 0.09 -6.57
N LEU A 202 5.28 -0.78 -6.51
CA LEU A 202 6.59 -0.48 -7.08
C LEU A 202 6.54 -0.44 -8.61
N ARG A 203 5.75 -1.33 -9.24
CA ARG A 203 5.50 -1.27 -10.69
C ARG A 203 4.81 0.04 -11.07
N ALA A 204 3.85 0.51 -10.29
CA ALA A 204 3.21 1.80 -10.50
C ALA A 204 4.22 2.97 -10.46
N LEU A 205 5.16 2.97 -9.50
CA LEU A 205 6.19 4.00 -9.41
C LEU A 205 7.14 3.97 -10.61
N VAL A 206 7.55 2.78 -11.06
CA VAL A 206 8.41 2.65 -12.26
C VAL A 206 7.68 3.14 -13.52
N GLU A 207 6.40 2.80 -13.67
CA GLU A 207 5.58 3.33 -14.77
C GLU A 207 5.43 4.85 -14.71
N GLU A 208 5.24 5.43 -13.52
CA GLU A 208 5.15 6.88 -13.34
C GLU A 208 6.47 7.55 -13.70
N LEU A 209 7.58 7.03 -13.20
CA LEU A 209 8.92 7.56 -13.51
C LEU A 209 9.16 7.57 -15.01
N ALA A 210 8.76 6.51 -15.71
CA ALA A 210 8.94 6.40 -17.15
C ALA A 210 8.26 7.53 -17.96
N THR A 211 7.30 8.25 -17.39
CA THR A 211 6.63 9.38 -18.06
C THR A 211 7.48 10.66 -18.08
N TYR A 212 8.45 10.80 -17.18
CA TYR A 212 9.27 12.01 -17.06
C TYR A 212 10.75 11.76 -16.80
N ASN A 213 11.20 10.50 -16.71
CA ASN A 213 12.59 10.19 -16.36
C ASN A 213 13.55 10.80 -17.37
N ARG A 214 14.63 11.38 -16.84
CA ARG A 214 15.72 11.97 -17.63
C ARG A 214 17.05 11.28 -17.38
N THR A 215 17.29 10.85 -16.14
CA THR A 215 18.64 10.45 -15.69
C THR A 215 18.65 9.35 -14.63
N ARG A 216 17.52 9.05 -13.98
CA ARG A 216 17.50 8.17 -12.80
C ARG A 216 17.53 6.70 -13.22
N TRP A 217 18.43 5.94 -12.64
CA TRP A 217 18.44 4.48 -12.71
C TRP A 217 17.47 3.90 -11.69
N VAL A 218 16.87 2.76 -12.02
CA VAL A 218 16.02 2.01 -11.10
C VAL A 218 16.50 0.57 -11.02
N HIS A 219 16.75 0.10 -9.81
CA HIS A 219 17.04 -1.29 -9.51
C HIS A 219 15.85 -1.92 -8.79
N LEU A 220 15.10 -2.78 -9.47
CA LEU A 220 13.96 -3.50 -8.91
C LEU A 220 14.35 -4.93 -8.56
N PHE A 221 14.45 -5.22 -7.27
CA PHE A 221 14.64 -6.55 -6.72
C PHE A 221 13.28 -7.16 -6.39
N PHE A 222 12.91 -8.23 -7.08
CA PHE A 222 11.62 -8.90 -6.90
C PHE A 222 11.81 -10.28 -6.27
N GLY A 223 11.57 -10.36 -4.96
CA GLY A 223 11.72 -11.57 -4.18
C GLY A 223 10.44 -12.37 -4.05
N VAL A 224 10.56 -13.68 -4.24
CA VAL A 224 9.50 -14.65 -4.04
C VAL A 224 10.03 -15.96 -3.45
N ARG A 225 9.14 -16.86 -3.05
CA ARG A 225 9.53 -18.14 -2.43
C ARG A 225 9.93 -19.16 -3.48
N THR A 226 9.14 -19.31 -4.54
CA THR A 226 9.38 -20.30 -5.60
C THR A 226 9.38 -19.65 -6.98
N ARG A 227 9.94 -20.32 -8.00
CA ARG A 227 9.93 -19.80 -9.37
C ARG A 227 8.51 -19.49 -9.87
N ASP A 228 7.52 -20.30 -9.51
CA ASP A 228 6.12 -20.13 -9.93
C ASP A 228 5.47 -18.87 -9.34
N ASP A 229 6.02 -18.32 -8.25
CA ASP A 229 5.56 -17.07 -7.65
C ASP A 229 6.05 -15.83 -8.42
N LEU A 230 6.94 -15.95 -9.42
CA LEU A 230 7.40 -14.85 -10.29
C LEU A 230 6.31 -14.42 -11.30
N TYR A 231 5.10 -14.20 -10.80
CA TYR A 231 3.82 -14.14 -11.54
C TYR A 231 3.71 -13.02 -12.59
N ASP A 232 4.50 -11.96 -12.45
CA ASP A 232 4.52 -10.81 -13.37
C ASP A 232 5.90 -10.56 -13.99
N LEU A 233 6.82 -11.52 -13.91
CA LEU A 233 8.18 -11.39 -14.44
C LEU A 233 8.19 -11.04 -15.93
N GLY A 234 7.30 -11.65 -16.73
CA GLY A 234 7.19 -11.33 -18.15
C GLY A 234 6.79 -9.88 -18.42
N ALA A 235 5.96 -9.26 -17.57
CA ALA A 235 5.62 -7.83 -17.69
C ALA A 235 6.82 -6.95 -17.31
N LEU A 236 7.53 -7.30 -16.24
CA LEU A 236 8.75 -6.60 -15.82
C LEU A 236 9.86 -6.69 -16.88
N GLN A 237 10.04 -7.84 -17.53
CA GLN A 237 11.01 -8.01 -18.62
C GLN A 237 10.67 -7.12 -19.81
N ARG A 238 9.39 -7.00 -20.19
CA ARG A 238 8.96 -6.05 -21.23
C ARG A 238 9.22 -4.61 -20.83
N LEU A 239 9.02 -4.27 -19.55
CA LEU A 239 9.29 -2.95 -19.02
C LEU A 239 10.79 -2.62 -19.09
N ALA A 240 11.66 -3.53 -18.64
CA ALA A 240 13.11 -3.37 -18.69
C ALA A 240 13.64 -3.30 -20.13
N ALA A 241 13.08 -4.11 -21.05
CA ALA A 241 13.43 -4.03 -22.46
C ALA A 241 13.04 -2.69 -23.10
N ARG A 242 11.96 -2.06 -22.63
CA ARG A 242 11.52 -0.74 -23.10
C ARG A 242 12.32 0.40 -22.49
N TYR A 243 12.80 0.23 -21.26
CA TYR A 243 13.45 1.28 -20.47
C TYR A 243 14.84 0.84 -20.01
N PRO A 244 15.91 1.16 -20.75
CA PRO A 244 17.27 0.69 -20.44
C PRO A 244 17.84 1.13 -19.08
N TRP A 245 17.25 2.14 -18.44
CA TRP A 245 17.60 2.60 -17.10
C TRP A 245 16.97 1.76 -15.97
N LEU A 246 16.10 0.79 -16.31
CA LEU A 246 15.47 -0.13 -15.37
C LEU A 246 16.19 -1.48 -15.39
N SER A 247 16.74 -1.86 -14.24
CA SER A 247 17.21 -3.23 -13.96
C SER A 247 16.18 -3.97 -13.13
N VAL A 248 15.86 -5.22 -13.53
CA VAL A 248 14.96 -6.12 -12.79
C VAL A 248 15.74 -7.36 -12.41
N VAL A 249 15.82 -7.63 -11.11
CA VAL A 249 16.54 -8.77 -10.54
C VAL A 249 15.54 -9.64 -9.78
N PRO A 250 15.06 -10.76 -10.37
CA PRO A 250 14.21 -11.71 -9.67
C PRO A 250 15.05 -12.55 -8.69
N ALA A 251 14.59 -12.65 -7.44
CA ALA A 251 15.22 -13.40 -6.36
C ALA A 251 14.28 -14.50 -5.86
N VAL A 252 14.78 -15.72 -5.67
CA VAL A 252 13.99 -16.86 -5.20
C VAL A 252 14.67 -17.49 -3.99
N SER A 253 13.93 -17.67 -2.89
CA SER A 253 14.52 -18.11 -1.61
C SER A 253 14.37 -19.61 -1.31
N ASP A 254 13.31 -20.25 -1.81
CA ASP A 254 12.88 -21.60 -1.39
C ASP A 254 12.75 -22.55 -2.61
N ASP A 255 13.58 -22.35 -3.64
CA ASP A 255 13.64 -23.21 -4.84
C ASP A 255 15.11 -23.43 -5.27
N PRO A 256 15.75 -24.49 -4.76
CA PRO A 256 17.15 -24.80 -5.10
C PRO A 256 17.38 -25.10 -6.59
N GLY A 257 16.33 -25.40 -7.36
CA GLY A 257 16.41 -25.66 -8.79
C GLY A 257 16.36 -24.40 -9.65
N TYR A 258 16.16 -23.23 -9.05
CA TYR A 258 16.12 -21.96 -9.76
C TYR A 258 17.53 -21.50 -10.15
N ASP A 259 17.77 -21.38 -11.46
CA ASP A 259 19.05 -21.00 -12.07
C ASP A 259 19.26 -19.47 -12.13
N GLY A 260 18.80 -18.76 -11.10
CA GLY A 260 18.92 -17.30 -10.99
C GLY A 260 19.38 -16.87 -9.59
N GLU A 261 19.13 -15.62 -9.22
CA GLU A 261 19.53 -15.11 -7.90
C GLU A 261 18.80 -15.86 -6.78
N GLN A 262 19.58 -16.51 -5.91
CA GLN A 262 19.11 -17.26 -4.76
C GLN A 262 19.14 -16.41 -3.49
N GLY A 263 18.06 -16.43 -2.73
CA GLY A 263 17.87 -15.70 -1.48
C GLY A 263 16.65 -14.77 -1.48
N THR A 264 16.47 -14.05 -0.38
CA THR A 264 15.45 -13.00 -0.27
C THR A 264 15.79 -11.79 -1.14
N ALA A 265 14.80 -10.95 -1.47
CA ALA A 265 15.03 -9.72 -2.26
C ALA A 265 16.11 -8.82 -1.64
N PHE A 266 16.12 -8.70 -0.30
CA PHE A 266 17.12 -7.90 0.41
C PHE A 266 18.52 -8.52 0.33
N GLU A 267 18.67 -9.82 0.57
CA GLU A 267 19.98 -10.50 0.50
C GLU A 267 20.59 -10.39 -0.88
N VAL A 268 19.77 -10.53 -1.93
CA VAL A 268 20.21 -10.35 -3.31
C VAL A 268 20.58 -8.89 -3.55
N MET A 269 19.71 -7.93 -3.19
CA MET A 269 19.99 -6.49 -3.28
C MET A 269 21.31 -6.10 -2.62
N ALA A 270 21.62 -6.64 -1.44
CA ALA A 270 22.83 -6.31 -0.70
C ALA A 270 24.13 -6.67 -1.45
N ARG A 271 24.09 -7.62 -2.40
CA ARG A 271 25.26 -8.04 -3.19
C ARG A 271 25.65 -7.04 -4.29
N TYR A 272 24.73 -6.18 -4.71
CA TYR A 272 24.93 -5.25 -5.85
C TYR A 272 25.29 -3.81 -5.43
N GLY A 273 25.34 -3.52 -4.12
CA GLY A 273 25.62 -2.16 -3.60
C GLY A 273 27.00 -1.62 -4.00
N PRO A 274 27.33 -0.37 -3.62
CA PRO A 274 26.75 0.44 -2.53
C PRO A 274 25.40 1.11 -2.84
N TRP A 275 24.60 1.37 -1.80
CA TRP A 275 23.25 1.92 -1.95
C TRP A 275 22.96 3.24 -1.23
N GLN A 276 23.95 3.82 -0.54
CA GLN A 276 23.75 4.95 0.36
C GLN A 276 23.17 6.19 -0.32
N GLU A 277 23.42 6.37 -1.62
CA GLU A 277 22.95 7.52 -2.41
C GLU A 277 21.61 7.32 -3.12
N HIS A 278 20.86 6.27 -2.79
CA HIS A 278 19.59 5.94 -3.44
C HIS A 278 18.38 6.31 -2.60
N ASP A 279 17.26 6.60 -3.28
CA ASP A 279 15.94 6.61 -2.67
C ASP A 279 15.38 5.16 -2.69
N PHE A 280 14.84 4.70 -1.57
CA PHE A 280 14.36 3.32 -1.39
C PHE A 280 12.84 3.24 -1.35
N PHE A 281 12.29 2.22 -1.99
CA PHE A 281 10.88 1.86 -1.94
C PHE A 281 10.73 0.37 -1.64
N VAL A 282 10.08 0.04 -0.53
CA VAL A 282 9.97 -1.34 -0.03
C VAL A 282 8.50 -1.74 0.13
N SER A 283 8.10 -2.85 -0.48
CA SER A 283 6.73 -3.35 -0.38
C SER A 283 6.69 -4.87 -0.40
N GLY A 284 5.88 -5.46 0.48
CA GLY A 284 5.76 -6.91 0.62
C GLY A 284 5.03 -7.31 1.89
N SER A 285 5.27 -8.54 2.37
CA SER A 285 4.73 -8.96 3.66
C SER A 285 5.32 -8.12 4.79
N PRO A 286 4.61 -7.95 5.92
CA PRO A 286 5.12 -7.20 7.08
C PRO A 286 6.49 -7.71 7.56
N SER A 287 6.66 -9.04 7.60
CA SER A 287 7.92 -9.70 7.93
C SER A 287 9.07 -9.33 6.99
N MET A 288 8.81 -9.30 5.68
CA MET A 288 9.80 -8.93 4.67
C MET A 288 10.17 -7.45 4.83
N VAL A 289 9.18 -6.55 4.88
CA VAL A 289 9.42 -5.10 5.01
C VAL A 289 10.24 -4.82 6.26
N LYS A 290 9.87 -5.40 7.41
CA LYS A 290 10.61 -5.22 8.67
C LYS A 290 12.07 -5.70 8.57
N ALA A 291 12.31 -6.86 7.94
CA ALA A 291 13.66 -7.39 7.75
C ALA A 291 14.50 -6.49 6.82
N THR A 292 13.91 -6.06 5.70
CA THR A 292 14.55 -5.16 4.74
C THR A 292 14.86 -3.79 5.35
N LEU A 293 13.96 -3.18 6.12
CA LEU A 293 14.20 -1.90 6.77
C LEU A 293 15.36 -1.97 7.79
N ARG A 294 15.45 -3.06 8.56
CA ARG A 294 16.59 -3.29 9.46
C ARG A 294 17.90 -3.38 8.69
N GLY A 295 17.93 -4.19 7.64
CA GLY A 295 19.12 -4.35 6.80
C GLY A 295 19.54 -3.06 6.09
N ILE A 296 18.58 -2.25 5.61
CA ILE A 296 18.85 -0.93 5.02
C ILE A 296 19.44 0.03 6.07
N ALA A 297 18.95 -0.01 7.32
CA ALA A 297 19.51 0.78 8.41
C ALA A 297 20.96 0.36 8.73
N ASP A 298 21.26 -0.94 8.73
CA ASP A 298 22.63 -1.46 8.91
C ASP A 298 23.59 -1.03 7.79
N LEU A 299 23.06 -0.76 6.58
CA LEU A 299 23.81 -0.17 5.47
C LEU A 299 24.00 1.36 5.58
N ASN A 300 23.54 1.97 6.67
CA ASN A 300 23.57 3.41 6.96
C ASN A 300 22.81 4.28 5.95
N VAL A 301 21.72 3.77 5.38
CA VAL A 301 20.82 4.58 4.55
C VAL A 301 19.95 5.45 5.46
N PRO A 302 19.89 6.77 5.27
CA PRO A 302 19.04 7.64 6.07
C PRO A 302 17.56 7.28 5.95
N SER A 303 16.83 7.22 7.08
CA SER A 303 15.41 6.82 7.12
C SER A 303 14.51 7.67 6.24
N PHE A 304 14.79 8.97 6.09
CA PHE A 304 14.03 9.87 5.23
C PHE A 304 14.13 9.53 3.73
N ARG A 305 15.12 8.72 3.32
CA ARG A 305 15.26 8.19 1.96
C ARG A 305 14.49 6.89 1.73
N VAL A 306 13.87 6.32 2.77
CA VAL A 306 13.21 5.02 2.70
C VAL A 306 11.70 5.21 2.82
N ARG A 307 10.98 4.82 1.76
CA ARG A 307 9.51 4.74 1.73
C ARG A 307 9.11 3.28 1.70
N TYR A 308 8.04 2.95 2.40
CA TYR A 308 7.58 1.56 2.48
C TYR A 308 6.08 1.48 2.75
N ASP A 309 5.50 0.33 2.44
CA ASP A 309 4.12 0.03 2.81
C ASP A 309 4.02 -0.31 4.30
N SER A 310 3.10 0.36 4.99
CA SER A 310 2.76 0.07 6.39
C SER A 310 1.51 -0.81 6.42
N PHE A 311 1.59 -2.03 5.90
CA PHE A 311 0.54 -3.02 6.13
C PHE A 311 0.77 -3.61 7.51
N GLY A 312 -0.14 -3.27 8.43
CA GLY A 312 -0.06 -3.70 9.82
C GLY A 312 0.04 -5.21 9.95
N ASP A 313 0.89 -5.64 10.88
CA ASP A 313 0.79 -6.96 11.46
C ASP A 313 -0.66 -7.13 11.96
N VAL A 314 -1.32 -8.18 11.48
CA VAL A 314 -2.50 -8.73 12.14
C VAL A 314 -1.95 -9.71 13.17
N ASP A 315 -1.43 -9.18 14.27
CA ASP A 315 -1.21 -9.89 15.54
C ASP A 315 -1.10 -8.86 16.68
#